data_AF-A0A7V7FMV0-F1
#
_entry.id   AF-A0A7V7FMV0-F1
#
_cell.length_a   1.000
_cell.length_b   1.000
_cell.length_c   1.000
_cell.angle_alpha   90.00
_cell.angle_beta   90.00
_cell.angle_gamma   90.00
#
_symmetry.space_group_name_H-M   'P 1'
#
loop_
_entity.id
_entity.type
_entity.pdbx_description
1 polymer ?
#
loop_
_entity_poly.entity_id
_entity_poly.type
_entity_poly.pdbx_seq_one_letter_code
_entity_poly.pdbx_strand_id
1 'polypeptide(L)'
;MSTRDTLIRLLGKNNITNPADGLDQIVASDFHKRSLDEVSESVSDFSDLLASLGQKKQDIEKCFNLHSANLVNQAAGCLSLMKVEFYKNKIDDARDYGDLTKETLEFANWSEPIQKKFTAAQVVMCEWRNYFLSYTNRNADSINLDYQNLITRAWGRWPKNTDREGANYVARTIAKYLRENNLAGFFDPIDIKCGDDIEDEVLNYCQNCASLIQLVEKCSFSMPEPEKKNWCHREYEIFINTPHMPELEIIQEKRRHFSITTESSVDKLKPAVPIYAYESWLEATRRCHIDSLEGKTAQQLRSIVTDIASSVYQNHKQLAEDMVGALYEQSD
;
A
#
# COMPACT_ATOMS: atom_id res chain seq x y z
N MET A 1 12.74 -15.95 -12.30
CA MET A 1 11.45 -15.80 -13.00
C MET A 1 10.55 -16.87 -12.42
N SER A 2 9.40 -16.48 -11.86
CA SER A 2 8.49 -17.44 -11.23
C SER A 2 7.74 -18.27 -12.30
N THR A 3 7.18 -19.42 -11.92
CA THR A 3 6.31 -20.20 -12.81
C THR A 3 5.10 -19.38 -13.27
N ARG A 4 4.57 -18.50 -12.40
CA ARG A 4 3.48 -17.56 -12.73
C ARG A 4 3.88 -16.56 -13.82
N ASP A 5 5.04 -15.91 -13.68
CA ASP A 5 5.54 -14.94 -14.68
C ASP A 5 5.74 -15.60 -16.05
N THR A 6 6.22 -16.85 -16.04
CA THR A 6 6.43 -17.66 -17.25
C THR A 6 5.10 -17.95 -17.95
N LEU A 7 4.08 -18.34 -17.19
CA LEU A 7 2.74 -18.59 -17.70
C LEU A 7 2.10 -17.34 -18.29
N ILE A 8 2.18 -16.21 -17.59
CA ILE A 8 1.66 -14.91 -18.06
C ILE A 8 2.27 -14.56 -19.42
N ARG A 9 3.61 -14.67 -19.54
CA ARG A 9 4.32 -14.36 -20.78
C ARG A 9 3.91 -15.27 -21.94
N LEU A 10 3.73 -16.56 -21.69
CA LEU A 10 3.34 -17.52 -22.71
C LEU A 10 1.89 -17.33 -23.15
N LEU A 11 0.99 -17.03 -22.22
CA LEU A 11 -0.42 -16.78 -22.50
C LEU A 11 -0.65 -15.44 -23.21
N GLY A 12 0.09 -14.39 -22.84
CA GLY A 12 -0.03 -13.08 -23.47
C GLY A 12 0.48 -13.05 -24.91
N LYS A 13 1.60 -13.74 -25.19
CA LYS A 13 2.21 -13.75 -26.54
C LYS A 13 1.61 -14.74 -27.52
N ASN A 14 1.07 -15.85 -27.03
CA ASN A 14 0.54 -16.90 -27.89
C ASN A 14 -0.98 -16.93 -27.81
N ASN A 15 -1.65 -17.25 -28.92
CA ASN A 15 -3.08 -17.62 -28.94
C ASN A 15 -3.33 -19.00 -28.30
N ILE A 16 -2.59 -19.36 -27.25
CA ILE A 16 -2.88 -20.55 -26.45
C ILE A 16 -4.15 -20.23 -25.67
N THR A 17 -5.26 -20.80 -26.13
CA THR A 17 -6.58 -20.77 -25.48
C THR A 17 -6.88 -22.07 -24.75
N ASN A 18 -6.14 -23.15 -25.08
CA ASN A 18 -6.28 -24.47 -24.49
C ASN A 18 -5.09 -24.81 -23.58
N PRO A 19 -5.31 -25.05 -22.27
CA PRO A 19 -4.28 -25.42 -21.30
C PRO A 19 -3.36 -26.57 -21.75
N ALA A 20 -3.90 -27.54 -22.51
CA ALA A 20 -3.15 -28.70 -22.99
C ALA A 20 -2.07 -28.36 -24.04
N ASP A 21 -2.27 -27.32 -24.85
CA ASP A 21 -1.41 -27.02 -26.00
C ASP A 21 -0.11 -26.28 -25.61
N GLY A 22 -0.08 -25.68 -24.42
CA GLY A 22 1.10 -25.00 -23.86
C GLY A 22 1.84 -25.80 -22.79
N LEU A 23 1.22 -26.83 -22.22
CA LEU A 23 1.75 -27.60 -21.11
C LEU A 23 3.10 -28.24 -21.48
N ASP A 24 3.22 -28.81 -22.68
CA ASP A 24 4.45 -29.47 -23.13
C ASP A 24 5.65 -28.51 -23.25
N GLN A 25 5.43 -27.26 -23.68
CA GLN A 25 6.48 -26.24 -23.76
C GLN A 25 6.91 -25.74 -22.38
N ILE A 26 5.97 -25.64 -21.44
CA ILE A 26 6.23 -25.18 -20.07
C ILE A 26 6.89 -26.27 -19.24
N VAL A 27 6.37 -27.50 -19.34
CA VAL A 27 6.88 -28.69 -18.66
C VAL A 27 8.32 -28.96 -19.07
N ALA A 28 8.65 -28.82 -20.36
CA ALA A 28 10.03 -28.96 -20.85
C ALA A 28 11.02 -27.94 -20.25
N SER A 29 10.55 -26.77 -19.78
CA SER A 29 11.42 -25.70 -19.28
C SER A 29 11.64 -25.73 -17.75
N ASP A 30 10.64 -26.15 -16.97
CA ASP A 30 10.66 -26.07 -15.49
C ASP A 30 10.84 -27.43 -14.78
N PHE A 31 10.38 -28.55 -15.37
CA PHE A 31 10.29 -29.83 -14.65
C PHE A 31 11.59 -30.66 -14.58
N HIS A 32 12.64 -30.31 -15.33
CA HIS A 32 13.91 -31.04 -15.29
C HIS A 32 14.68 -30.92 -13.95
N LYS A 33 14.17 -30.18 -12.95
CA LYS A 33 14.91 -29.82 -11.72
C LYS A 33 14.25 -30.23 -10.39
N ARG A 34 13.10 -30.91 -10.38
CA ARG A 34 12.33 -31.19 -9.13
C ARG A 34 12.06 -32.69 -8.91
N SER A 35 11.80 -33.08 -7.66
CA SER A 35 11.46 -34.46 -7.28
C SER A 35 10.00 -34.82 -7.58
N LEU A 36 9.67 -36.11 -7.73
CA LEU A 36 8.34 -36.61 -8.14
C LEU A 36 7.18 -36.19 -7.22
N ASP A 37 7.41 -36.08 -5.91
CA ASP A 37 6.39 -35.67 -4.95
C ASP A 37 6.13 -34.16 -5.02
N GLU A 38 7.18 -33.34 -5.13
CA GLU A 38 7.10 -31.89 -5.41
C GLU A 38 6.43 -31.61 -6.76
N VAL A 39 6.60 -32.52 -7.73
CA VAL A 39 5.97 -32.45 -9.04
C VAL A 39 4.45 -32.63 -8.92
N SER A 40 3.96 -33.56 -8.09
CA SER A 40 2.52 -33.84 -8.01
C SER A 40 1.68 -32.73 -7.37
N GLU A 41 2.09 -32.16 -6.23
CA GLU A 41 1.45 -30.97 -5.64
C GLU A 41 1.63 -29.74 -6.54
N SER A 42 2.81 -29.56 -7.14
CA SER A 42 3.01 -28.44 -8.07
C SER A 42 2.16 -28.54 -9.34
N VAL A 43 1.77 -29.75 -9.78
CA VAL A 43 0.95 -29.94 -10.98
C VAL A 43 -0.52 -29.55 -10.74
N SER A 44 -1.08 -29.82 -9.55
CA SER A 44 -2.44 -29.38 -9.19
C SER A 44 -2.52 -27.87 -9.10
N ASP A 45 -1.62 -27.26 -8.31
CA ASP A 45 -1.53 -25.81 -8.16
C ASP A 45 -1.25 -25.12 -9.50
N PHE A 46 -0.46 -25.76 -10.37
CA PHE A 46 -0.17 -25.29 -11.71
C PHE A 46 -1.39 -25.35 -12.63
N SER A 47 -2.17 -26.44 -12.60
CA SER A 47 -3.39 -26.58 -13.39
C SER A 47 -4.42 -25.52 -13.00
N ASP A 48 -4.62 -25.30 -11.70
CA ASP A 48 -5.55 -24.29 -11.19
C ASP A 48 -5.10 -22.87 -11.54
N LEU A 49 -3.79 -22.59 -11.43
CA LEU A 49 -3.21 -21.31 -11.84
C LEU A 49 -3.38 -21.08 -13.35
N LEU A 50 -3.11 -22.08 -14.18
CA LEU A 50 -3.26 -22.00 -15.63
C LEU A 50 -4.73 -21.80 -16.03
N ALA A 51 -5.68 -22.51 -15.42
CA ALA A 51 -7.10 -22.31 -15.65
C ALA A 51 -7.55 -20.90 -15.24
N SER A 52 -7.09 -20.41 -14.10
CA SER A 52 -7.35 -19.05 -13.62
C SER A 52 -6.81 -17.99 -14.59
N LEU A 53 -5.54 -18.08 -15.00
CA LEU A 53 -4.94 -17.16 -15.96
C LEU A 53 -5.61 -17.24 -17.34
N GLY A 54 -6.01 -18.44 -17.77
CA GLY A 54 -6.76 -18.66 -19.01
C GLY A 54 -8.10 -17.94 -19.03
N GLN A 55 -8.86 -18.00 -17.93
CA GLN A 55 -10.12 -17.26 -17.80
C GLN A 55 -9.89 -15.74 -17.83
N LYS A 56 -8.90 -15.24 -17.09
CA LYS A 56 -8.55 -13.81 -17.08
C LYS A 56 -8.18 -13.30 -18.48
N LYS A 57 -7.43 -14.09 -19.25
CA LYS A 57 -7.12 -13.79 -20.64
C LYS A 57 -8.37 -13.68 -21.51
N GLN A 58 -9.31 -14.63 -21.39
CA GLN A 58 -10.56 -14.57 -22.15
C GLN A 58 -11.37 -13.30 -21.81
N ASP A 59 -11.37 -12.88 -20.54
CA ASP A 59 -12.03 -11.65 -20.11
C ASP A 59 -11.37 -10.40 -20.72
N ILE A 60 -10.03 -10.37 -20.80
CA ILE A 60 -9.26 -9.31 -21.49
C ILE A 60 -9.59 -9.27 -22.98
N GLU A 61 -9.55 -10.42 -23.66
CA GLU A 61 -9.88 -10.51 -25.10
C GLU A 61 -11.32 -10.05 -25.38
N LYS A 62 -12.26 -10.36 -24.48
CA LYS A 62 -13.64 -9.88 -24.57
C LYS A 62 -13.70 -8.36 -24.46
N CYS A 63 -12.92 -7.74 -23.56
CA CYS A 63 -12.81 -6.28 -23.47
C CYS A 63 -12.23 -5.67 -24.77
N PHE A 64 -11.19 -6.28 -25.33
CA PHE A 64 -10.59 -5.80 -26.59
C PHE A 64 -11.56 -5.87 -27.76
N ASN A 65 -12.30 -6.98 -27.90
CA ASN A 65 -13.29 -7.16 -28.94
C ASN A 65 -14.46 -6.17 -28.81
N LEU A 66 -14.97 -5.96 -27.59
CA LEU A 66 -16.06 -5.03 -27.31
C LEU A 66 -15.70 -3.58 -27.65
N HIS A 67 -14.41 -3.22 -27.53
CA HIS A 67 -13.91 -1.87 -27.74
C HIS A 67 -12.88 -1.79 -28.88
N SER A 68 -13.02 -2.64 -29.90
CA SER A 68 -12.05 -2.76 -31.01
C SER A 68 -11.73 -1.45 -31.75
N ALA A 69 -12.66 -0.50 -31.77
CA ALA A 69 -12.48 0.81 -32.41
C ALA A 69 -11.97 1.92 -31.45
N ASN A 70 -11.86 1.66 -30.14
CA ASN A 70 -11.50 2.68 -29.15
C ASN A 70 -10.53 2.11 -28.11
N LEU A 71 -9.23 2.40 -28.31
CA LEU A 71 -8.14 1.92 -27.46
C LEU A 71 -8.23 2.43 -26.01
N VAL A 72 -8.78 3.63 -25.80
CA VAL A 72 -9.02 4.18 -24.46
C VAL A 72 -10.03 3.32 -23.70
N ASN A 73 -11.12 2.94 -24.37
CA ASN A 73 -12.13 2.05 -23.78
C ASN A 73 -11.60 0.63 -23.54
N GLN A 74 -10.68 0.13 -24.38
CA GLN A 74 -9.97 -1.13 -24.11
C GLN A 74 -9.17 -1.05 -22.80
N ALA A 75 -8.37 0.00 -22.63
CA ALA A 75 -7.55 0.20 -21.43
C ALA A 75 -8.42 0.36 -20.18
N ALA A 76 -9.46 1.18 -20.25
CA ALA A 76 -10.39 1.39 -19.13
C ALA A 76 -11.19 0.12 -18.77
N GLY A 77 -11.55 -0.69 -19.77
CA GLY A 77 -12.15 -2.00 -19.58
C GLY A 77 -11.22 -2.96 -18.83
N CYS A 78 -9.95 -3.05 -19.24
CA CYS A 78 -8.96 -3.89 -18.56
C CYS A 78 -8.68 -3.43 -17.12
N LEU A 79 -8.53 -2.11 -16.89
CA LEU A 79 -8.40 -1.59 -15.52
C LEU A 79 -9.65 -1.86 -14.68
N SER A 80 -10.84 -1.90 -15.29
CA SER A 80 -12.07 -2.24 -14.57
C SER A 80 -12.07 -3.70 -14.10
N LEU A 81 -11.52 -4.63 -14.88
CA LEU A 81 -11.31 -6.02 -14.44
C LEU A 81 -10.35 -6.09 -13.24
N MET A 82 -9.22 -5.38 -13.31
CA MET A 82 -8.25 -5.29 -12.20
C MET A 82 -8.90 -4.70 -10.94
N LYS A 83 -9.64 -3.61 -11.09
CA LYS A 83 -10.33 -2.91 -10.00
C LYS A 83 -11.31 -3.82 -9.26
N VAL A 84 -12.04 -4.68 -9.98
CA VAL A 84 -12.98 -5.64 -9.37
C VAL A 84 -12.26 -6.61 -8.43
N GLU A 85 -11.09 -7.13 -8.82
CA GLU A 85 -10.31 -8.04 -7.97
C GLU A 85 -9.60 -7.28 -6.84
N PHE A 86 -9.12 -6.07 -7.11
CA PHE A 86 -8.57 -5.16 -6.09
C PHE A 86 -9.57 -4.89 -4.95
N TYR A 87 -10.86 -4.64 -5.26
CA TYR A 87 -11.90 -4.43 -4.24
C TYR A 87 -12.23 -5.66 -3.42
N LYS A 88 -11.93 -6.85 -3.94
CA LYS A 88 -12.05 -8.11 -3.21
C LYS A 88 -10.81 -8.40 -2.35
N ASN A 89 -9.87 -7.46 -2.27
CA ASN A 89 -8.56 -7.62 -1.65
C ASN A 89 -7.73 -8.78 -2.25
N LYS A 90 -7.94 -9.06 -3.54
CA LYS A 90 -7.22 -10.09 -4.30
C LYS A 90 -6.16 -9.46 -5.19
N ILE A 91 -5.13 -8.90 -4.55
CA ILE A 91 -4.11 -8.10 -5.22
C ILE A 91 -3.35 -8.90 -6.30
N ASP A 92 -3.09 -10.19 -6.07
CA ASP A 92 -2.42 -11.03 -7.05
C ASP A 92 -3.29 -11.31 -8.29
N ASP A 93 -4.61 -11.46 -8.11
CA ASP A 93 -5.53 -11.60 -9.25
C ASP A 93 -5.64 -10.29 -10.04
N ALA A 94 -5.65 -9.14 -9.36
CA ALA A 94 -5.60 -7.84 -10.02
C ALA A 94 -4.27 -7.65 -10.79
N ARG A 95 -3.15 -8.10 -10.22
CA ARG A 95 -1.83 -8.05 -10.85
C ARG A 95 -1.79 -8.91 -12.12
N ASP A 96 -2.34 -10.13 -12.08
CA ASP A 96 -2.43 -11.00 -13.26
C ASP A 96 -3.14 -10.32 -14.42
N TYR A 97 -4.26 -9.65 -14.17
CA TYR A 97 -4.97 -8.93 -15.22
C TYR A 97 -4.07 -7.86 -15.85
N GLY A 98 -3.37 -7.07 -15.03
CA GLY A 98 -2.45 -6.04 -15.52
C GLY A 98 -1.29 -6.60 -16.34
N ASP A 99 -0.65 -7.64 -15.83
CA ASP A 99 0.51 -8.25 -16.49
C ASP A 99 0.13 -9.00 -17.76
N LEU A 100 -1.00 -9.72 -17.77
CA LEU A 100 -1.53 -10.35 -18.98
C LEU A 100 -1.87 -9.29 -20.03
N THR A 101 -2.55 -8.20 -19.67
CA THR A 101 -2.85 -7.10 -20.59
C THR A 101 -1.57 -6.56 -21.23
N LYS A 102 -0.51 -6.32 -20.44
CA LYS A 102 0.78 -5.79 -20.93
C LYS A 102 1.50 -6.72 -21.90
N GLU A 103 1.30 -8.03 -21.81
CA GLU A 103 1.92 -9.01 -22.70
C GLU A 103 1.15 -9.20 -24.03
N THR A 104 -0.01 -8.56 -24.21
CA THR A 104 -0.79 -8.62 -25.46
C THR A 104 -0.24 -7.71 -26.57
N LEU A 105 -0.57 -8.02 -27.84
CA LEU A 105 -0.21 -7.17 -28.98
C LEU A 105 -1.00 -5.86 -28.98
N GLU A 106 -2.24 -5.88 -28.49
CA GLU A 106 -3.10 -4.72 -28.38
C GLU A 106 -2.48 -3.65 -27.47
N PHE A 107 -1.94 -4.05 -26.31
CA PHE A 107 -1.23 -3.12 -25.42
C PHE A 107 -0.05 -2.44 -26.14
N ALA A 108 0.75 -3.20 -26.90
CA ALA A 108 1.86 -2.64 -27.66
C ALA A 108 1.42 -1.64 -28.74
N ASN A 109 0.19 -1.77 -29.24
CA ASN A 109 -0.42 -0.85 -30.21
C ASN A 109 -1.09 0.38 -29.57
N TRP A 110 -1.27 0.41 -28.24
CA TRP A 110 -1.75 1.60 -27.57
C TRP A 110 -0.77 2.76 -27.71
N SER A 111 -1.29 3.98 -27.73
CA SER A 111 -0.43 5.16 -27.71
C SER A 111 0.32 5.25 -26.37
N GLU A 112 1.52 5.84 -26.39
CA GLU A 112 2.35 6.01 -25.19
C GLU A 112 1.59 6.64 -24.00
N PRO A 113 0.72 7.66 -24.17
CA PRO A 113 -0.07 8.19 -23.07
C PRO A 113 -1.01 7.17 -22.41
N ILE A 114 -1.67 6.31 -23.20
CA ILE A 114 -2.57 5.28 -22.68
C ILE A 114 -1.78 4.21 -21.92
N GLN A 115 -0.66 3.76 -22.49
CA GLN A 115 0.22 2.79 -21.84
C GLN A 115 0.75 3.29 -20.50
N LYS A 116 1.18 4.56 -20.44
CA LYS A 116 1.65 5.20 -19.20
C LYS A 116 0.56 5.24 -18.14
N LYS A 117 -0.66 5.69 -18.50
CA LYS A 117 -1.79 5.74 -17.57
C LYS A 117 -2.22 4.36 -17.07
N PHE A 118 -2.29 3.38 -17.96
CA PHE A 118 -2.60 2.00 -17.57
C PHE A 118 -1.55 1.44 -16.60
N THR A 119 -0.27 1.64 -16.92
CA THR A 119 0.85 1.18 -16.08
C THR A 119 0.84 1.85 -14.72
N ALA A 120 0.61 3.16 -14.69
CA ALA A 120 0.46 3.94 -13.47
C ALA A 120 -0.69 3.40 -12.60
N ALA A 121 -1.85 3.12 -13.20
CA ALA A 121 -3.00 2.57 -12.49
C ALA A 121 -2.74 1.18 -11.92
N GLN A 122 -2.03 0.33 -12.67
CA GLN A 122 -1.59 -0.96 -12.16
C GLN A 122 -0.68 -0.81 -10.94
N VAL A 123 0.30 0.08 -10.98
CA VAL A 123 1.22 0.32 -9.85
C VAL A 123 0.43 0.73 -8.60
N VAL A 124 -0.53 1.65 -8.73
CA VAL A 124 -1.38 2.05 -7.60
C VAL A 124 -2.19 0.88 -7.06
N MET A 125 -2.89 0.12 -7.91
CA MET A 125 -3.75 -0.98 -7.41
C MET A 125 -2.96 -2.17 -6.84
N CYS A 126 -1.76 -2.45 -7.40
CA CYS A 126 -1.07 -3.71 -7.16
C CYS A 126 0.21 -3.61 -6.34
N GLU A 127 0.79 -2.41 -6.24
CA GLU A 127 2.09 -2.19 -5.58
C GLU A 127 1.99 -1.23 -4.41
N TRP A 128 1.12 -0.22 -4.47
CA TRP A 128 0.95 0.71 -3.36
C TRP A 128 0.43 0.02 -2.10
N ARG A 129 0.94 0.49 -0.96
CA ARG A 129 0.45 0.10 0.35
C ARG A 129 -0.80 0.90 0.70
N ASN A 130 -1.70 0.30 1.49
CA ASN A 130 -2.87 1.02 2.00
C ASN A 130 -2.44 2.22 2.85
N TYR A 131 -1.44 2.03 3.71
CA TYR A 131 -0.93 3.10 4.57
C TYR A 131 0.58 3.05 4.75
N PHE A 132 1.14 4.19 5.13
CA PHE A 132 2.44 4.31 5.77
C PHE A 132 2.23 4.82 7.20
N LEU A 133 2.71 4.09 8.20
CA LEU A 133 2.63 4.51 9.61
C LEU A 133 3.95 5.15 10.05
N SER A 134 3.95 6.48 10.13
CA SER A 134 5.05 7.30 10.63
C SER A 134 4.98 7.43 12.15
N TYR A 135 6.11 7.19 12.81
CA TYR A 135 6.23 7.30 14.27
C TYR A 135 7.70 7.51 14.66
N THR A 136 7.94 7.87 15.91
CA THR A 136 9.29 8.03 16.46
C THR A 136 9.51 7.07 17.62
N ASN A 137 10.74 6.57 17.76
CA ASN A 137 11.17 5.82 18.94
C ASN A 137 11.83 6.72 20.01
N ARG A 138 11.99 8.02 19.74
CA ARG A 138 12.48 8.99 20.74
C ARG A 138 11.54 8.97 21.94
N ASN A 139 12.07 8.69 23.13
CA ASN A 139 11.32 8.53 24.38
C ASN A 139 10.30 7.37 24.39
N ALA A 140 10.49 6.35 23.55
CA ALA A 140 9.57 5.20 23.47
C ALA A 140 9.31 4.55 24.83
N ASP A 141 10.33 4.39 25.69
CA ASP A 141 10.14 3.80 27.01
C ASP A 141 9.20 4.61 27.92
N SER A 142 9.33 5.94 27.92
CA SER A 142 8.45 6.82 28.69
C SER A 142 7.01 6.73 28.16
N ILE A 143 6.83 6.86 26.85
CA ILE A 143 5.51 6.75 26.22
C ILE A 143 4.89 5.39 26.50
N ASN A 144 5.65 4.30 26.38
CA ASN A 144 5.15 2.97 26.67
C ASN A 144 4.63 2.87 28.11
N LEU A 145 5.36 3.42 29.09
CA LEU A 145 4.93 3.45 30.48
C LEU A 145 3.65 4.27 30.66
N ASP A 146 3.58 5.46 30.06
CA ASP A 146 2.39 6.34 30.13
C ASP A 146 1.13 5.65 29.58
N TYR A 147 1.30 4.82 28.54
CA TYR A 147 0.21 4.05 27.91
C TYR A 147 0.22 2.56 28.28
N GLN A 148 0.83 2.18 29.41
CA GLN A 148 0.99 0.77 29.79
C GLN A 148 -0.32 -0.01 29.84
N ASN A 149 -1.37 0.61 30.40
CA ASN A 149 -2.69 -0.01 30.51
C ASN A 149 -3.31 -0.27 29.13
N LEU A 150 -3.19 0.68 28.22
CA LEU A 150 -3.68 0.57 26.84
C LEU A 150 -2.96 -0.57 26.12
N ILE A 151 -1.63 -0.59 26.18
CA ILE A 151 -0.80 -1.63 25.56
C ILE A 151 -1.12 -3.00 26.16
N THR A 152 -1.15 -3.13 27.49
CA THR A 152 -1.41 -4.40 28.17
C THR A 152 -2.78 -4.97 27.77
N ARG A 153 -3.80 -4.12 27.68
CA ARG A 153 -5.15 -4.54 27.24
C ARG A 153 -5.16 -4.96 25.77
N ALA A 154 -4.45 -4.23 24.90
CA ALA A 154 -4.38 -4.56 23.48
C ALA A 154 -3.65 -5.89 23.22
N TRP A 155 -2.60 -6.19 23.98
CA TRP A 155 -1.74 -7.36 23.79
C TRP A 155 -2.05 -8.53 24.72
N GLY A 156 -2.99 -8.35 25.66
CA GLY A 156 -3.34 -9.33 26.70
C GLY A 156 -2.30 -9.50 27.81
N ARG A 157 -1.13 -8.87 27.65
CA ARG A 157 -0.03 -8.86 28.62
C ARG A 157 0.87 -7.66 28.37
N TRP A 158 1.64 -7.30 29.38
CA TRP A 158 2.72 -6.34 29.22
C TRP A 158 3.86 -6.99 28.40
N PRO A 159 4.39 -6.32 27.35
CA PRO A 159 5.52 -6.84 26.58
C PRO A 159 6.76 -7.06 27.46
N LYS A 160 7.56 -8.07 27.12
CA LYS A 160 8.83 -8.32 27.82
C LYS A 160 9.81 -7.18 27.52
N ASN A 161 10.71 -6.87 28.46
CA ASN A 161 11.69 -5.79 28.29
C ASN A 161 12.54 -5.97 27.03
N THR A 162 12.96 -7.19 26.72
CA THR A 162 13.73 -7.53 25.50
C THR A 162 13.03 -7.16 24.21
N ASP A 163 11.70 -7.13 24.22
CA ASP A 163 10.88 -6.81 23.04
C ASP A 163 10.53 -5.31 23.00
N ARG A 164 10.58 -4.63 24.17
CA ARG A 164 10.15 -3.24 24.39
C ARG A 164 11.26 -2.21 24.24
N GLU A 165 12.48 -2.57 24.60
CA GLU A 165 13.61 -1.65 24.61
C GLU A 165 13.78 -1.00 23.23
N GLY A 166 13.71 0.34 23.19
CA GLY A 166 13.84 1.12 21.95
C GLY A 166 12.66 1.07 20.99
N ALA A 167 11.54 0.42 21.33
CA ALA A 167 10.40 0.26 20.43
C ALA A 167 9.14 1.00 20.92
N ASN A 168 8.50 1.79 20.06
CA ASN A 168 7.22 2.44 20.35
C ASN A 168 6.05 1.44 20.27
N TYR A 169 5.57 0.96 21.42
CA TYR A 169 4.49 -0.03 21.48
C TYR A 169 3.10 0.57 21.23
N VAL A 170 2.94 1.88 21.36
CA VAL A 170 1.72 2.56 20.95
C VAL A 170 1.59 2.47 19.43
N ALA A 171 2.65 2.78 18.68
CA ALA A 171 2.70 2.60 17.24
C ALA A 171 2.48 1.13 16.83
N ARG A 172 3.10 0.17 17.51
CA ARG A 172 2.84 -1.27 17.28
C ARG A 172 1.37 -1.64 17.51
N THR A 173 0.73 -1.02 18.49
CA THR A 173 -0.69 -1.25 18.80
C THR A 173 -1.60 -0.67 17.71
N ILE A 174 -1.28 0.51 17.18
CA ILE A 174 -1.97 1.09 16.02
C ILE A 174 -1.80 0.17 14.80
N ALA A 175 -0.59 -0.27 14.49
CA ALA A 175 -0.29 -1.18 13.38
C ALA A 175 -1.05 -2.52 13.53
N LYS A 176 -1.12 -3.07 14.74
CA LYS A 176 -1.92 -4.27 15.05
C LYS A 176 -3.39 -4.05 14.67
N TYR A 177 -4.02 -2.97 15.14
CA TYR A 177 -5.42 -2.69 14.84
C TYR A 177 -5.67 -2.37 13.36
N LEU A 178 -4.73 -1.75 12.66
CA LEU A 178 -4.82 -1.57 11.20
C LEU A 178 -4.81 -2.93 10.47
N ARG A 179 -3.96 -3.87 10.88
CA ARG A 179 -3.90 -5.24 10.32
C ARG A 179 -5.17 -6.05 10.64
N GLU A 180 -5.75 -5.89 11.83
CA GLU A 180 -7.05 -6.51 12.17
C GLU A 180 -8.18 -6.04 11.25
N ASN A 181 -8.04 -4.86 10.62
CA ASN A 181 -8.95 -4.34 9.60
C ASN A 181 -8.53 -4.71 8.17
N ASN A 182 -7.68 -5.74 7.99
CA ASN A 182 -7.18 -6.23 6.71
C ASN A 182 -6.42 -5.21 5.85
N LEU A 183 -5.81 -4.19 6.48
CA LEU A 183 -4.97 -3.24 5.76
C LEU A 183 -3.51 -3.71 5.71
N ALA A 184 -2.97 -3.73 4.50
CA ALA A 184 -1.56 -3.94 4.22
C ALA A 184 -0.85 -2.58 4.15
N GLY A 185 -0.05 -2.26 5.16
CA GLY A 185 0.71 -1.01 5.22
C GLY A 185 2.19 -1.23 5.44
N PHE A 186 2.95 -0.16 5.27
CA PHE A 186 4.31 -0.11 5.78
C PHE A 186 4.30 0.29 7.26
N PHE A 187 4.86 -0.60 8.06
CA PHE A 187 5.21 -0.38 9.46
C PHE A 187 6.39 -1.31 9.73
N ASP A 188 7.56 -0.75 10.03
CA ASP A 188 8.74 -1.54 10.34
C ASP A 188 8.55 -2.28 11.69
N PRO A 189 8.34 -3.61 11.68
CA PRO A 189 7.98 -4.33 12.89
C PRO A 189 9.16 -5.01 13.58
N ILE A 190 10.31 -5.21 12.91
CA ILE A 190 11.27 -6.26 13.30
C ILE A 190 12.72 -5.79 13.40
N ASP A 191 13.15 -4.68 12.79
CA ASP A 191 14.49 -4.15 13.05
C ASP A 191 14.40 -2.66 13.35
N ILE A 192 14.91 -2.25 14.51
CA ILE A 192 15.10 -0.84 14.89
C ILE A 192 16.27 -0.31 14.05
N LYS A 193 16.13 -0.30 12.73
CA LYS A 193 17.05 0.42 11.86
C LYS A 193 16.67 1.88 11.93
N CYS A 194 17.66 2.73 12.17
CA CYS A 194 17.41 4.17 12.11
C CYS A 194 16.88 4.46 10.70
N GLY A 195 16.00 5.44 10.52
CA GLY A 195 15.56 5.79 9.15
C GLY A 195 16.75 6.11 8.24
N ASP A 196 17.90 6.49 8.81
CA ASP A 196 19.16 6.69 8.11
C ASP A 196 19.76 5.40 7.52
N ASP A 197 19.46 4.22 8.08
CA ASP A 197 19.95 2.92 7.61
C ASP A 197 19.06 2.30 6.52
N ILE A 198 17.80 2.74 6.41
CA ILE A 198 16.77 2.23 5.49
C ILE A 198 16.08 3.35 4.71
N GLU A 199 16.78 4.45 4.49
CA GLU A 199 16.24 5.67 3.90
C GLU A 199 15.49 5.39 2.60
N ASP A 200 16.15 4.75 1.63
CA ASP A 200 15.56 4.48 0.32
C ASP A 200 14.26 3.66 0.42
N GLU A 201 14.22 2.70 1.34
CA GLU A 201 13.04 1.85 1.57
C GLU A 201 11.90 2.66 2.21
N VAL A 202 12.20 3.41 3.26
CA VAL A 202 11.25 4.30 3.95
C VAL A 202 10.64 5.30 2.97
N LEU A 203 11.48 5.95 2.16
CA LEU A 203 11.03 6.94 1.19
C LEU A 203 10.18 6.29 0.10
N ASN A 204 10.60 5.13 -0.42
CA ASN A 204 9.83 4.40 -1.42
C ASN A 204 8.43 4.02 -0.91
N TYR A 205 8.32 3.52 0.32
CA TYR A 205 7.01 3.20 0.89
C TYR A 205 6.16 4.43 1.22
N CYS A 206 6.79 5.51 1.68
CA CYS A 206 6.11 6.77 1.95
C CYS A 206 5.49 7.35 0.66
N GLN A 207 6.23 7.30 -0.45
CA GLN A 207 5.78 7.76 -1.76
C GLN A 207 4.70 6.86 -2.36
N ASN A 208 4.80 5.54 -2.15
CA ASN A 208 3.91 4.53 -2.73
C ASN A 208 2.88 4.03 -1.72
N CYS A 209 2.17 4.95 -1.06
CA CYS A 209 1.07 4.61 -0.17
C CYS A 209 -0.17 5.47 -0.40
N ALA A 210 -1.34 4.86 -0.20
CA ALA A 210 -2.61 5.56 -0.35
C ALA A 210 -2.86 6.57 0.79
N SER A 211 -2.30 6.37 1.97
CA SER A 211 -2.50 7.28 3.11
C SER A 211 -1.31 7.29 4.08
N LEU A 212 -1.00 8.48 4.61
CA LEU A 212 -0.05 8.67 5.70
C LEU A 212 -0.80 8.70 7.03
N ILE A 213 -0.38 7.86 7.97
CA ILE A 213 -0.83 7.89 9.36
C ILE A 213 0.37 8.29 10.22
N GLN A 214 0.24 9.33 11.04
CA GLN A 214 1.30 9.76 11.95
C GLN A 214 0.87 9.60 13.41
N LEU A 215 1.68 8.90 14.20
CA LEU A 215 1.64 9.04 15.66
C LEU A 215 2.52 10.22 16.05
N VAL A 216 1.88 11.31 16.46
CA VAL A 216 2.56 12.57 16.77
C VAL A 216 2.63 12.76 18.28
N GLU A 217 3.85 12.78 18.78
CA GLU A 217 4.17 12.87 20.19
C GLU A 217 4.85 14.21 20.45
N LYS A 218 4.95 14.63 21.72
CA LYS A 218 5.66 15.87 22.05
C LYS A 218 7.12 15.86 21.57
N CYS A 219 7.77 14.70 21.60
CA CYS A 219 9.14 14.53 21.08
C CYS A 219 9.21 14.61 19.55
N SER A 220 8.10 14.41 18.81
CA SER A 220 8.09 14.52 17.35
C SER A 220 8.51 15.92 16.88
N PHE A 221 8.16 16.96 17.65
CA PHE A 221 8.52 18.36 17.38
C PHE A 221 9.74 18.86 18.17
N SER A 222 10.53 18.00 18.83
CA SER A 222 11.81 18.41 19.38
C SER A 222 12.92 18.29 18.34
N MET A 223 13.98 19.10 18.47
CA MET A 223 15.20 18.88 17.66
C MET A 223 15.72 17.46 17.95
N PRO A 224 16.02 16.66 16.91
CA PRO A 224 16.74 15.42 17.12
C PRO A 224 18.16 15.72 17.64
N GLU A 225 18.87 14.67 18.08
CA GLU A 225 20.30 14.78 18.39
C GLU A 225 21.07 15.33 17.17
N PRO A 226 22.21 16.02 17.38
CA PRO A 226 23.06 16.46 16.27
C PRO A 226 23.30 15.34 15.26
N GLU A 227 23.27 15.67 13.97
CA GLU A 227 23.48 14.75 12.83
C GLU A 227 22.33 13.77 12.54
N LYS A 228 21.29 13.68 13.38
CA LYS A 228 20.09 12.86 13.11
C LYS A 228 18.99 13.65 12.42
N LYS A 229 18.23 12.98 11.55
CA LYS A 229 17.08 13.57 10.85
C LYS A 229 15.80 13.44 11.68
N ASN A 230 14.89 14.42 11.56
CA ASN A 230 13.53 14.26 12.04
C ASN A 230 12.71 13.50 11.00
N TRP A 231 12.73 12.17 11.09
CA TRP A 231 12.10 11.28 10.13
C TRP A 231 10.60 11.52 9.96
N CYS A 232 9.86 11.72 11.04
CA CYS A 232 8.43 12.02 10.95
C CYS A 232 8.12 13.31 10.17
N HIS A 233 8.96 14.34 10.32
CA HIS A 233 8.83 15.57 9.54
C HIS A 233 9.16 15.33 8.06
N ARG A 234 10.27 14.63 7.81
CA ARG A 234 10.73 14.31 6.46
C ARG A 234 9.74 13.45 5.67
N GLU A 235 9.19 12.43 6.32
CA GLU A 235 8.15 11.56 5.75
C GLU A 235 6.89 12.36 5.42
N TYR A 236 6.49 13.29 6.29
CA TYR A 236 5.41 14.22 6.00
C TYR A 236 5.72 15.05 4.76
N GLU A 237 6.88 15.73 4.71
CA GLU A 237 7.28 16.56 3.57
C GLU A 237 7.31 15.76 2.27
N ILE A 238 7.81 14.54 2.30
CA ILE A 238 7.86 13.68 1.11
C ILE A 238 6.45 13.27 0.72
N PHE A 239 5.61 12.84 1.65
CA PHE A 239 4.23 12.46 1.34
C PHE A 239 3.45 13.61 0.71
N ILE A 240 3.53 14.82 1.26
CA ILE A 240 2.76 15.97 0.74
C ILE A 240 3.33 16.56 -0.55
N ASN A 241 4.64 16.45 -0.78
CA ASN A 241 5.29 17.00 -1.97
C ASN A 241 5.45 15.98 -3.09
N THR A 242 5.20 14.68 -2.83
CA THR A 242 5.19 13.67 -3.88
C THR A 242 3.96 13.95 -4.74
N PRO A 243 4.13 14.40 -6.00
CA PRO A 243 2.99 14.43 -6.91
C PRO A 243 2.53 12.98 -7.01
N HIS A 244 1.35 12.68 -6.50
CA HIS A 244 0.84 11.30 -6.43
C HIS A 244 0.44 10.76 -7.82
N MET A 245 1.14 11.20 -8.88
CA MET A 245 0.83 11.20 -10.32
C MET A 245 0.18 12.51 -10.78
N PRO A 246 0.74 13.23 -11.77
CA PRO A 246 0.16 14.45 -12.34
C PRO A 246 -1.29 14.27 -12.81
N GLU A 247 -1.68 13.06 -13.17
CA GLU A 247 -3.03 12.69 -13.60
C GLU A 247 -4.06 12.68 -12.45
N LEU A 248 -3.63 12.88 -11.19
CA LEU A 248 -4.45 12.83 -9.98
C LEU A 248 -4.59 14.19 -9.27
N GLU A 249 -4.42 15.32 -9.97
CA GLU A 249 -4.63 16.68 -9.41
C GLU A 249 -5.98 16.84 -8.68
N ILE A 250 -6.99 16.02 -9.01
CA ILE A 250 -8.32 15.99 -8.41
C ILE A 250 -8.33 15.39 -6.97
N ILE A 251 -7.32 14.60 -6.59
CA ILE A 251 -7.29 13.87 -5.31
C ILE A 251 -6.78 14.75 -4.15
N GLN A 252 -6.19 15.91 -4.46
CA GLN A 252 -5.56 16.80 -3.49
C GLN A 252 -6.51 17.37 -2.43
N GLU A 253 -7.83 17.32 -2.65
CA GLU A 253 -8.82 17.79 -1.65
C GLU A 253 -9.13 16.77 -0.55
N LYS A 254 -8.75 15.48 -0.69
CA LYS A 254 -9.16 14.42 0.26
C LYS A 254 -8.11 14.19 1.35
N ARG A 255 -8.57 14.06 2.60
CA ARG A 255 -7.73 13.75 3.78
C ARG A 255 -7.07 12.37 3.63
N ARG A 256 -5.89 12.33 3.02
CA ARG A 256 -5.00 11.16 2.96
C ARG A 256 -3.94 11.15 4.07
N HIS A 257 -3.90 12.21 4.86
CA HIS A 257 -3.04 12.34 6.04
C HIS A 257 -3.91 12.33 7.30
N PHE A 258 -3.58 11.41 8.22
CA PHE A 258 -4.24 11.24 9.51
C PHE A 258 -3.22 11.40 10.63
N SER A 259 -3.54 12.19 11.66
CA SER A 259 -2.66 12.34 12.83
C SER A 259 -3.37 11.89 14.11
N ILE A 260 -2.74 10.98 14.85
CA ILE A 260 -3.11 10.58 16.21
C ILE A 260 -2.10 11.20 17.16
N THR A 261 -2.54 11.89 18.21
CA THR A 261 -1.62 12.58 19.14
C THR A 261 -1.61 11.95 20.52
N THR A 262 -0.51 12.07 21.26
CA THR A 262 -0.48 11.66 22.68
C THR A 262 -1.09 12.70 23.61
N GLU A 263 -1.05 13.98 23.22
CA GLU A 263 -1.56 15.11 24.02
C GLU A 263 -3.02 15.43 23.68
N SER A 264 -3.81 15.95 24.64
CA SER A 264 -5.23 16.31 24.43
C SER A 264 -5.45 17.41 23.40
N SER A 265 -4.42 18.15 23.03
CA SER A 265 -4.48 19.14 21.96
C SER A 265 -3.15 19.26 21.24
N VAL A 266 -3.20 19.61 19.95
CA VAL A 266 -2.01 19.82 19.13
C VAL A 266 -1.15 20.97 19.68
N ASP A 267 -1.74 21.96 20.35
CA ASP A 267 -0.99 23.05 20.97
C ASP A 267 -0.10 22.61 22.13
N LYS A 268 -0.45 21.53 22.84
CA LYS A 268 0.39 20.93 23.89
C LYS A 268 1.61 20.19 23.33
N LEU A 269 1.62 19.86 22.04
CA LEU A 269 2.76 19.25 21.35
C LEU A 269 3.88 20.28 21.08
N LYS A 270 3.60 21.58 21.22
CA LYS A 270 4.58 22.64 20.96
C LYS A 270 5.80 22.46 21.88
N PRO A 271 7.02 22.47 21.31
CA PRO A 271 8.23 22.49 22.12
C PRO A 271 8.31 23.80 22.92
N ALA A 272 9.00 23.77 24.06
CA ALA A 272 9.19 24.95 24.90
C ALA A 272 9.99 26.06 24.17
N VAL A 273 10.87 25.66 23.24
CA VAL A 273 11.58 26.55 22.32
C VAL A 273 11.01 26.31 20.92
N PRO A 274 10.43 27.34 20.27
CA PRO A 274 9.88 27.20 18.92
C PRO A 274 10.93 26.70 17.92
N ILE A 275 10.53 25.75 17.08
CA ILE A 275 11.34 25.28 15.95
C ILE A 275 10.58 25.65 14.68
N TYR A 276 10.93 26.79 14.09
CA TYR A 276 10.28 27.33 12.89
C TYR A 276 10.23 26.34 11.73
N ALA A 277 11.23 25.45 11.63
CA ALA A 277 11.30 24.41 10.61
C ALA A 277 10.11 23.42 10.63
N TYR A 278 9.36 23.31 11.74
CA TYR A 278 8.23 22.38 11.87
C TYR A 278 6.86 23.05 11.90
N GLU A 279 6.76 24.36 11.66
CA GLU A 279 5.47 25.09 11.75
C GLU A 279 4.44 24.61 10.73
N SER A 280 4.85 24.38 9.48
CA SER A 280 3.98 23.85 8.42
C SER A 280 3.43 22.47 8.77
N TRP A 281 4.29 21.61 9.32
CA TRP A 281 3.92 20.28 9.76
C TRP A 281 2.99 20.31 10.96
N LEU A 282 3.26 21.15 11.97
CA LEU A 282 2.38 21.33 13.13
C LEU A 282 0.98 21.82 12.70
N GLU A 283 0.89 22.73 11.74
CA GLU A 283 -0.37 23.18 11.17
C GLU A 283 -1.08 22.06 10.38
N ALA A 284 -0.33 21.26 9.63
CA ALA A 284 -0.90 20.08 8.97
C ALA A 284 -1.40 19.05 9.99
N THR A 285 -0.66 18.77 11.05
CA THR A 285 -1.12 17.94 12.17
C THR A 285 -2.41 18.49 12.76
N ARG A 286 -2.55 19.81 12.95
CA ARG A 286 -3.79 20.43 13.43
C ARG A 286 -4.98 20.19 12.49
N ARG A 287 -4.77 20.32 11.18
CA ARG A 287 -5.82 20.11 10.15
C ARG A 287 -6.21 18.64 9.97
N CYS A 288 -5.25 17.73 10.17
CA CYS A 288 -5.38 16.28 9.98
C CYS A 288 -5.56 15.50 11.29
N HIS A 289 -5.64 16.21 12.43
CA HIS A 289 -5.83 15.61 13.75
C HIS A 289 -7.17 14.88 13.80
N ILE A 290 -7.10 13.60 14.16
CA ILE A 290 -8.27 12.73 14.31
C ILE A 290 -8.68 12.65 15.78
N ASP A 291 -7.75 12.24 16.64
CA ASP A 291 -8.02 12.11 18.07
C ASP A 291 -6.70 12.11 18.88
N SER A 292 -6.85 12.31 20.18
CA SER A 292 -5.80 12.19 21.18
C SER A 292 -5.88 10.86 21.90
N LEU A 293 -4.74 10.34 22.35
CA LEU A 293 -4.66 9.16 23.23
C LEU A 293 -4.82 9.52 24.71
N GLU A 294 -4.77 10.80 25.09
CA GLU A 294 -4.87 11.23 26.49
C GLU A 294 -6.20 10.72 27.11
N GLY A 295 -6.09 9.91 28.16
CA GLY A 295 -7.24 9.33 28.85
C GLY A 295 -8.00 8.24 28.07
N LYS A 296 -7.52 7.79 26.91
CA LYS A 296 -8.20 6.76 26.11
C LYS A 296 -7.87 5.34 26.57
N THR A 297 -8.87 4.47 26.46
CA THR A 297 -8.75 3.03 26.64
C THR A 297 -8.31 2.33 25.35
N ALA A 298 -7.87 1.07 25.46
CA ALA A 298 -7.56 0.25 24.29
C ALA A 298 -8.76 0.07 23.33
N GLN A 299 -9.98 -0.02 23.87
CA GLN A 299 -11.18 -0.13 23.05
C GLN A 299 -11.47 1.15 22.27
N GLN A 300 -11.24 2.33 22.89
CA GLN A 300 -11.38 3.61 22.19
C GLN A 300 -10.30 3.77 21.12
N LEU A 301 -9.04 3.41 21.41
CA LEU A 301 -8.00 3.39 20.37
C LEU A 301 -8.38 2.47 19.21
N ARG A 302 -8.89 1.27 19.51
CA ARG A 302 -9.34 0.34 18.47
C ARG A 302 -10.43 0.95 17.58
N SER A 303 -11.40 1.63 18.18
CA SER A 303 -12.45 2.36 17.45
C SER A 303 -11.86 3.43 16.54
N ILE A 304 -10.98 4.29 17.06
CA ILE A 304 -10.30 5.34 16.29
C ILE A 304 -9.55 4.74 15.10
N VAL A 305 -8.81 3.65 15.32
CA VAL A 305 -8.06 2.99 14.27
C VAL A 305 -8.97 2.31 13.24
N THR A 306 -10.13 1.77 13.64
CA THR A 306 -11.13 1.24 12.70
C THR A 306 -11.72 2.34 11.80
N ASP A 307 -11.96 3.53 12.34
CA ASP A 307 -12.46 4.67 11.56
C ASP A 307 -11.40 5.17 10.56
N ILE A 308 -10.14 5.25 11.01
CA ILE A 308 -8.99 5.55 10.14
C ILE A 308 -8.86 4.46 9.06
N ALA A 309 -8.93 3.18 9.43
CA ALA A 309 -8.80 2.07 8.49
C ALA A 309 -9.86 2.12 7.40
N SER A 310 -11.10 2.43 7.77
CA SER A 310 -12.21 2.62 6.83
C SER A 310 -11.90 3.77 5.85
N SER A 311 -11.41 4.89 6.36
CA SER A 311 -11.03 6.06 5.54
C SER A 311 -9.87 5.76 4.59
N VAL A 312 -8.85 5.06 5.08
CA VAL A 312 -7.70 4.60 4.29
C VAL A 312 -8.14 3.68 3.15
N TYR A 313 -9.03 2.73 3.45
CA TYR A 313 -9.57 1.84 2.42
C TYR A 313 -10.34 2.62 1.36
N GLN A 314 -11.22 3.55 1.76
CA GLN A 314 -11.95 4.39 0.79
C GLN A 314 -11.03 5.27 -0.03
N ASN A 315 -9.96 5.83 0.56
CA ASN A 315 -8.97 6.60 -0.19
C ASN A 315 -8.28 5.75 -1.26
N HIS A 316 -7.85 4.53 -0.92
CA HIS A 316 -7.21 3.63 -1.88
C HIS A 316 -8.18 3.17 -2.97
N LYS A 317 -9.42 2.88 -2.59
CA LYS A 317 -10.51 2.56 -3.51
C LYS A 317 -10.76 3.68 -4.51
N GLN A 318 -10.90 4.91 -4.00
CA GLN A 318 -11.16 6.09 -4.82
C GLN A 318 -10.01 6.37 -5.79
N LEU A 319 -8.75 6.24 -5.33
CA LEU A 319 -7.58 6.35 -6.21
C LEU A 319 -7.72 5.43 -7.43
N ALA A 320 -8.12 4.18 -7.22
CA ALA A 320 -8.38 3.24 -8.31
C ALA A 320 -9.57 3.65 -9.21
N GLU A 321 -10.64 4.25 -8.66
CA GLU A 321 -11.78 4.75 -9.45
C GLU A 321 -11.39 5.94 -10.32
N ASP A 322 -10.70 6.91 -9.73
CA ASP A 322 -10.28 8.14 -10.39
C ASP A 322 -9.33 7.82 -11.55
N MET A 323 -8.44 6.84 -11.39
CA MET A 323 -7.53 6.39 -12.45
C MET A 323 -8.25 5.71 -13.62
N VAL A 324 -9.34 4.99 -13.34
CA VAL A 324 -10.19 4.44 -14.40
C VAL A 324 -10.99 5.55 -15.08
N GLY A 325 -11.53 6.51 -14.30
CA GLY A 325 -12.27 7.67 -14.81
C GLY A 325 -11.43 8.57 -15.71
N ALA A 326 -10.19 8.86 -15.31
CA ALA A 326 -9.24 9.70 -16.04
C ALA A 326 -8.79 9.12 -17.40
N LEU A 327 -9.06 7.84 -17.67
CA LEU A 327 -8.96 7.30 -19.03
C LEU A 327 -10.18 7.70 -19.87
N TYR A 328 -11.40 7.57 -19.34
CA TYR A 328 -12.63 7.90 -20.08
C TYR A 328 -12.75 9.38 -20.46
N GLU A 329 -12.28 10.30 -19.61
CA GLU A 329 -12.33 11.75 -19.89
C GLU A 329 -11.50 12.19 -21.10
N GLN A 330 -10.64 11.32 -21.65
CA GLN A 330 -9.88 11.57 -22.88
C GLN A 330 -10.47 10.91 -24.13
N SER A 331 -11.60 10.21 -23.98
CA SER A 331 -12.30 9.59 -25.11
C SER A 331 -13.30 10.52 -25.80
N ASP A 332 -13.58 11.67 -25.20
CA ASP A 332 -14.36 12.79 -25.74
C ASP A 332 -13.42 13.90 -26.25
#